data_AF-B8MDM1-F1
#
_entry.id   AF-B8MDM1-F1
#
_cell.length_a   1.000
_cell.length_b   1.000
_cell.length_c   1.000
_cell.angle_alpha   90.00
_cell.angle_beta   90.00
_cell.angle_gamma   90.00
#
_symmetry.space_group_name_H-M   'P 1'
#
loop_
_entity.id
_entity.type
_entity.pdbx_description
1 polymer ?
#
loop_
_entity_poly.entity_id
_entity_poly.type
_entity_poly.pdbx_seq_one_letter_code
_entity_poly.pdbx_strand_id
1 'polypeptide(L)'
;MKPVPFPYALNIGTDELQDFHARFGLHNPTPLEQEPSIPVTTEMARWLAGRFAAKEAARKAAPGGATSVSWKDVLVRAAPASSAGSSRPEIIYLNGHESRLGKLSISHDGDYVVATVLAAGD
;
A
#
# COMPACT_ATOMS: atom_id res chain seq x y z
N MET A 1 -23.64 23.43 11.39
CA MET A 1 -22.56 22.62 12.01
C MET A 1 -21.35 22.65 11.09
N LYS A 2 -20.22 23.20 11.55
CA LYS A 2 -18.94 23.04 10.83
C LYS A 2 -18.40 21.65 11.18
N PRO A 3 -17.97 20.83 10.21
CA PRO A 3 -17.37 19.54 10.53
C PRO A 3 -16.10 19.75 11.33
N VAL A 4 -15.99 19.08 12.48
CA VAL A 4 -14.76 19.01 13.25
C VAL A 4 -13.74 18.16 12.49
N PRO A 5 -12.47 18.59 12.37
CA PRO A 5 -11.44 17.76 11.76
C PRO A 5 -11.23 16.53 12.64
N PHE A 6 -11.41 15.35 12.07
CA PHE A 6 -11.09 14.09 12.74
C PHE A 6 -9.59 14.07 13.08
N PRO A 7 -9.21 13.67 14.31
CA PRO A 7 -7.81 13.56 14.69
C PRO A 7 -7.21 12.37 13.94
N TYR A 8 -6.24 12.62 13.05
CA TYR A 8 -5.32 11.68 12.39
C TYR A 8 -5.65 10.19 12.54
N ALA A 9 -6.79 9.73 12.03
CA ALA A 9 -6.86 8.38 11.55
C ALA A 9 -5.89 8.37 10.37
N LEU A 10 -4.80 7.60 10.48
CA LEU A 10 -3.94 7.27 9.35
C LEU A 10 -4.86 6.81 8.22
N ASN A 11 -5.13 7.71 7.27
CA ASN A 11 -6.00 7.42 6.14
C ASN A 11 -5.17 6.56 5.18
N ILE A 12 -4.99 5.30 5.55
CA ILE A 12 -4.24 4.31 4.80
C ILE A 12 -4.75 4.26 3.34
N GLY A 13 -6.06 4.43 3.16
CA GLY A 13 -6.67 4.55 1.84
C GLY A 13 -6.28 5.81 1.06
N THR A 14 -6.02 6.96 1.70
CA THR A 14 -5.61 8.18 0.99
C THR A 14 -4.14 8.14 0.58
N ASP A 15 -3.28 7.58 1.44
CA ASP A 15 -1.83 7.52 1.15
C ASP A 15 -1.54 6.60 -0.04
N GLU A 16 -2.14 5.40 -0.08
CA GLU A 16 -1.93 4.49 -1.21
C GLU A 16 -2.60 4.99 -2.50
N LEU A 17 -3.73 5.69 -2.40
CA LEU A 17 -4.36 6.33 -3.55
C LEU A 17 -3.48 7.46 -4.10
N GLN A 18 -2.89 8.26 -3.22
CA GLN A 18 -1.97 9.32 -3.62
C GLN A 18 -0.70 8.75 -4.26
N ASP A 19 -0.14 7.68 -3.71
CA ASP A 19 0.98 6.95 -4.31
C ASP A 19 0.62 6.42 -5.71
N PHE A 20 -0.60 5.89 -5.88
CA PHE A 20 -1.08 5.41 -7.18
C PHE A 20 -1.17 6.56 -8.18
N HIS A 21 -1.78 7.68 -7.79
CA HIS A 21 -1.91 8.86 -8.66
C HIS A 21 -0.54 9.43 -9.02
N ALA A 22 0.36 9.58 -8.05
CA ALA A 22 1.72 10.06 -8.27
C ALA A 22 2.51 9.13 -9.20
N ARG A 23 2.38 7.81 -9.04
CA ARG A 23 3.08 6.81 -9.87
C ARG A 23 2.63 6.85 -11.32
N PHE A 24 1.33 7.02 -11.57
CA PHE A 24 0.76 6.93 -12.92
C PHE A 24 0.40 8.29 -13.53
N GLY A 25 0.78 9.40 -12.88
CA GLY A 25 0.50 10.76 -13.36
C GLY A 25 -1.00 11.04 -13.50
N LEU A 26 -1.82 10.44 -12.64
CA LEU A 26 -3.27 10.63 -12.67
C LEU A 26 -3.61 11.91 -11.90
N HIS A 27 -4.18 12.87 -12.61
CA HIS A 27 -4.63 14.14 -12.04
C HIS A 27 -6.13 14.04 -11.76
N ASN A 28 -6.61 14.75 -10.75
CA ASN A 28 -8.05 14.87 -10.57
C ASN A 28 -8.63 15.61 -11.79
N PRO A 29 -9.61 15.01 -12.50
CA PRO A 29 -10.24 15.67 -13.63
C PRO A 29 -10.91 16.96 -13.14
N THR A 30 -10.77 18.03 -13.90
CA THR A 30 -11.54 19.25 -13.62
C THR A 30 -13.01 18.99 -13.94
N PRO A 31 -13.98 19.60 -13.22
CA PRO A 31 -15.41 19.30 -13.38
C PRO A 31 -16.00 19.55 -14.79
N LEU A 32 -15.24 20.16 -15.68
CA LEU A 32 -15.62 20.48 -17.07
C LEU A 32 -15.03 19.50 -18.10
N GLU A 33 -14.14 18.60 -17.69
CA GLU A 33 -13.60 17.56 -18.56
C GLU A 33 -14.55 16.36 -18.54
N GLN A 34 -15.08 16.00 -19.71
CA GLN A 34 -15.73 14.70 -19.95
C GLN A 34 -14.84 13.61 -19.34
N GLU A 35 -15.36 12.82 -18.39
CA GLU A 35 -14.65 11.72 -17.71
C GLU A 35 -13.72 11.01 -18.70
N PRO A 36 -12.41 11.31 -18.69
CA PRO A 36 -11.50 10.68 -19.62
C PRO A 36 -11.54 9.19 -19.28
N SER A 37 -11.83 8.34 -20.25
CA SER A 37 -11.75 6.89 -20.05
C SER A 37 -10.28 6.56 -19.79
N ILE A 38 -9.89 6.46 -18.52
CA ILE A 38 -8.51 6.12 -18.16
C ILE A 38 -8.30 4.67 -18.61
N PRO A 39 -7.45 4.40 -19.62
CA PRO A 39 -7.21 3.03 -20.04
C PRO A 39 -6.49 2.30 -18.91
N VAL A 40 -7.09 1.23 -18.39
CA VAL A 40 -6.45 0.38 -17.37
C VAL A 40 -5.30 -0.36 -18.03
N THR A 41 -4.06 -0.06 -17.62
CA THR A 41 -2.86 -0.70 -18.15
C THR A 41 -2.48 -1.93 -17.33
N THR A 42 -1.73 -2.85 -17.95
CA THR A 42 -1.15 -4.01 -17.25
C THR A 42 -0.23 -3.59 -16.11
N GLU A 43 0.48 -2.46 -16.23
CA GLU A 43 1.34 -1.95 -15.16
C GLU A 43 0.52 -1.46 -13.96
N MET A 44 -0.60 -0.78 -14.18
CA MET A 44 -1.53 -0.37 -13.11
C MET A 44 -2.08 -1.59 -12.37
N ALA A 45 -2.55 -2.59 -13.11
CA ALA A 45 -3.04 -3.84 -12.53
C ALA A 45 -1.95 -4.56 -11.73
N ARG A 46 -0.73 -4.64 -12.27
CA ARG A 46 0.43 -5.25 -11.60
C ARG A 46 0.83 -4.51 -10.34
N TRP A 47 0.78 -3.18 -10.33
CA TRP A 47 1.07 -2.37 -9.16
C TRP A 47 0.06 -2.62 -8.04
N LEU A 48 -1.23 -2.66 -8.37
CA LEU A 48 -2.30 -2.97 -7.42
C LEU A 48 -2.19 -4.40 -6.90
N ALA A 49 -1.91 -5.36 -7.78
CA ALA A 49 -1.69 -6.76 -7.42
C ALA A 49 -0.47 -6.93 -6.49
N GLY A 50 0.61 -6.16 -6.72
CA GLY A 50 1.78 -6.06 -5.83
C GLY A 50 1.39 -5.75 -4.39
N ARG A 51 0.64 -4.67 -4.20
CA ARG A 51 0.20 -4.24 -2.88
C ARG A 51 -0.81 -5.19 -2.26
N PHE A 52 -1.73 -5.75 -3.05
CA PHE A 52 -2.67 -6.75 -2.57
C PHE A 52 -1.96 -8.01 -2.05
N ALA A 53 -1.04 -8.56 -2.85
CA ALA A 53 -0.23 -9.71 -2.47
C ALA A 53 0.58 -9.43 -1.19
N ALA A 54 1.19 -8.24 -1.10
CA ALA A 54 1.94 -7.82 0.08
C ALA A 54 1.07 -7.73 1.33
N LYS A 55 -0.14 -7.15 1.23
CA LYS A 55 -1.08 -7.06 2.37
C LYS A 55 -1.57 -8.44 2.82
N GLU A 56 -1.88 -9.33 1.89
CA GLU A 56 -2.27 -10.71 2.22
C GLU A 56 -1.11 -11.50 2.85
N ALA A 57 0.12 -11.34 2.34
CA ALA A 57 1.31 -11.95 2.94
C ALA A 57 1.56 -11.41 4.36
N ALA A 58 1.40 -10.11 4.58
CA ALA A 58 1.54 -9.48 5.89
C ALA A 58 0.50 -10.02 6.89
N ARG A 59 -0.77 -10.11 6.49
CA ARG A 59 -1.82 -10.70 7.34
C ARG A 59 -1.49 -12.14 7.73
N LYS A 60 -0.96 -12.94 6.80
CA LYS A 60 -0.53 -14.33 7.07
C LYS A 60 0.67 -14.40 8.01
N ALA A 61 1.60 -13.46 7.91
CA ALA A 61 2.81 -13.39 8.73
C ALA A 61 2.57 -12.78 10.13
N ALA A 62 1.42 -12.14 10.36
CA ALA A 62 1.09 -11.54 11.65
C ALA A 62 1.06 -12.60 12.78
N PRO A 63 1.47 -12.26 14.02
CA PRO A 63 1.55 -13.24 15.13
C PRO A 63 0.24 -13.98 15.43
N GLY A 64 -0.91 -13.32 15.26
CA GLY A 64 -2.24 -13.92 15.43
C GLY A 64 -2.82 -14.53 14.13
N GLY A 65 -2.03 -14.63 13.07
CA GLY A 65 -2.43 -15.12 11.76
C GLY A 65 -3.40 -14.21 11.00
N ALA A 66 -3.93 -14.71 9.88
CA ALA A 66 -4.67 -13.92 8.88
C ALA A 66 -5.93 -13.20 9.40
N THR A 67 -6.52 -13.66 10.51
CA THR A 67 -7.72 -13.07 11.10
C THR A 67 -7.42 -11.99 12.15
N SER A 68 -6.16 -11.87 12.58
CA SER A 68 -5.77 -10.95 13.65
C SER A 68 -5.52 -9.52 13.19
N VAL A 69 -5.31 -9.32 11.89
CA VAL A 69 -4.98 -8.02 11.30
C VAL A 69 -5.90 -7.73 10.12
N SER A 70 -6.52 -6.55 10.10
CA SER A 70 -7.28 -6.07 8.94
C SER A 70 -6.33 -5.65 7.84
N TRP A 71 -6.71 -5.84 6.57
CA TRP A 71 -5.96 -5.31 5.43
C TRP A 71 -5.85 -3.78 5.43
N LYS A 72 -6.75 -3.08 6.14
CA LYS A 72 -6.67 -1.64 6.35
C LYS A 72 -5.55 -1.26 7.30
N ASP A 73 -5.18 -2.13 8.22
CA ASP A 73 -4.15 -1.90 9.25
C ASP A 73 -2.74 -2.28 8.75
N VAL A 74 -2.60 -2.53 7.45
CA VAL A 74 -1.34 -2.87 6.79
C VAL A 74 -1.07 -1.84 5.70
N LEU A 75 0.07 -1.16 5.82
CA LEU A 75 0.59 -0.25 4.80
C LEU A 75 1.76 -0.87 4.06
N VAL A 76 1.76 -0.70 2.74
CA VAL A 76 2.91 -0.97 1.88
C VAL A 76 3.57 0.37 1.55
N ARG A 77 4.83 0.54 1.94
CA ARG A 77 5.58 1.77 1.70
C ARG A 77 6.89 1.48 1.00
N ALA A 78 7.31 2.38 0.13
CA ALA A 78 8.67 2.41 -0.38
C ALA A 78 9.59 3.06 0.68
N ALA A 79 10.56 2.33 1.25
CA ALA A 79 11.50 2.89 2.22
C ALA A 79 12.23 4.13 1.64
N PRO A 80 12.68 5.10 2.45
CA PRO A 80 13.50 6.19 1.93
C PRO A 80 14.69 5.61 1.15
N ALA A 81 14.96 6.18 -0.04
CA ALA A 81 16.00 5.68 -0.92
C ALA A 81 17.34 5.63 -0.16
N SER A 82 17.91 4.45 -0.04
CA SER A 82 19.29 4.32 0.42
C SER A 82 20.23 4.91 -0.62
N SER A 83 21.47 5.23 -0.25
CA SER A 83 22.51 5.70 -1.17
C SER A 83 22.77 4.79 -2.39
N ALA A 84 22.21 3.57 -2.38
CA ALA A 84 22.23 2.60 -3.48
C ALA A 84 21.08 2.74 -4.51
N GLY A 85 20.24 3.79 -4.43
CA GLY A 85 19.29 4.17 -5.48
C GLY A 85 18.01 3.32 -5.59
N SER A 86 17.89 2.21 -4.86
CA SER A 86 16.67 1.41 -4.79
C SER A 86 16.01 1.55 -3.41
N SER A 87 14.77 2.02 -3.41
CA SER A 87 13.89 1.98 -2.25
C SER A 87 13.36 0.56 -2.07
N ARG A 88 13.72 -0.10 -0.95
CA ARG A 88 13.17 -1.41 -0.62
C ARG A 88 11.75 -1.23 -0.09
N PRO A 89 10.76 -2.00 -0.57
CA PRO A 89 9.42 -1.91 -0.01
C PRO A 89 9.40 -2.49 1.41
N GLU A 90 8.52 -1.95 2.25
CA GLU A 90 8.35 -2.32 3.67
C GLU A 90 6.87 -2.45 4.00
N ILE A 91 6.57 -3.29 4.99
CA ILE A 91 5.26 -3.37 5.63
C ILE A 91 5.26 -2.55 6.91
N ILE A 92 4.21 -1.78 7.13
CA ILE A 92 3.93 -1.15 8.42
C ILE A 92 2.60 -1.70 8.93
N TYR A 93 2.64 -2.39 10.07
CA TYR A 93 1.44 -2.81 10.80
C TYR A 93 1.01 -1.67 11.73
N LEU A 94 -0.25 -1.27 11.65
CA LEU A 94 -0.83 -0.19 12.42
C LEU A 94 -1.69 -0.74 13.56
N ASN A 95 -1.04 -1.13 14.66
CA ASN A 95 -1.73 -1.65 15.84
C ASN A 95 -1.96 -0.53 16.86
N GLY A 96 -2.88 0.38 16.54
CA GLY A 96 -3.30 1.46 17.45
C GLY A 96 -2.18 2.42 17.87
N HIS A 97 -1.44 2.07 18.92
CA HIS A 97 -0.42 2.91 19.55
C HIS A 97 1.01 2.68 19.04
N GLU A 98 1.29 1.52 18.42
CA GLU A 98 2.64 1.18 17.94
C GLU A 98 2.60 0.73 16.48
N SER A 99 3.54 1.25 15.69
CA SER A 99 3.78 0.79 14.33
C SER A 99 4.91 -0.23 14.33
N ARG A 100 4.67 -1.41 13.73
CA ARG A 100 5.68 -2.47 13.60
C ARG A 100 6.11 -2.59 12.15
N LEU A 101 7.43 -2.64 11.92
CA LEU A 101 8.01 -2.76 10.58
C LEU A 101 8.20 -4.22 10.21
N GLY A 102 7.71 -4.62 9.05
CA GLY A 102 7.96 -5.91 8.43
C GLY A 102 8.85 -5.75 7.19
N LYS A 103 9.73 -6.73 6.94
CA LYS A 103 10.50 -6.80 5.70
C LYS A 103 9.61 -7.33 4.58
N LEU A 104 9.69 -6.72 3.41
CA LEU A 104 8.87 -7.06 2.25
C LEU A 104 9.74 -7.27 1.01
N SER A 105 9.40 -8.30 0.25
CA SER A 105 9.88 -8.51 -1.11
C SER A 105 8.67 -8.76 -2.01
N ILE A 106 8.64 -8.12 -3.17
CA ILE A 106 7.62 -8.31 -4.20
C ILE A 106 8.33 -8.68 -5.50
N SER A 107 7.85 -9.73 -6.16
CA SER A 107 8.27 -10.14 -7.50
C SER A 107 7.05 -10.39 -8.37
N HIS A 108 7.21 -10.30 -9.68
CA HIS A 108 6.15 -10.63 -10.63
C HIS A 108 6.75 -11.28 -11.88
N ASP A 109 5.98 -12.17 -12.49
CA ASP A 109 6.29 -12.75 -13.80
C ASP A 109 4.98 -13.02 -14.55
N GLY A 110 4.90 -12.55 -15.80
CA GLY A 110 3.66 -12.53 -16.57
C GLY A 110 2.49 -11.91 -15.79
N ASP A 111 1.49 -12.76 -15.51
CA ASP A 111 0.24 -12.43 -14.80
C ASP A 111 0.30 -12.72 -13.29
N TYR A 112 1.41 -13.28 -12.80
CA TYR A 112 1.57 -13.64 -11.39
C TYR A 112 2.34 -12.58 -10.62
N VAL A 113 1.88 -12.33 -9.39
CA VAL A 113 2.55 -11.49 -8.40
C VAL A 113 2.73 -12.29 -7.12
N VAL A 114 3.95 -12.27 -6.59
CA VAL A 114 4.31 -12.94 -5.34
C VAL A 114 4.87 -11.90 -4.38
N ALA A 115 4.42 -11.96 -3.12
CA ALA A 115 4.98 -11.17 -2.06
C ALA A 115 5.39 -12.05 -0.88
N THR A 116 6.55 -11.77 -0.32
CA THR A 116 7.07 -12.42 0.90
C THR A 116 7.19 -11.37 1.97
N VAL A 117 6.62 -11.65 3.15
CA VAL A 117 6.69 -10.78 4.32
C VAL A 117 7.30 -11.52 5.50
N LEU A 118 8.26 -10.88 6.15
CA LEU A 118 8.74 -11.26 7.47
C LEU A 118 8.24 -10.22 8.46
N ALA A 119 7.29 -10.59 9.32
CA ALA A 119 6.86 -9.73 10.41
C ALA A 119 8.00 -9.58 11.42
N ALA A 120 8.24 -8.38 11.93
CA ALA A 120 9.07 -8.22 13.12
C ALA A 120 8.38 -8.96 14.27
N GLY A 121 9.09 -9.92 14.86
CA GLY A 121 8.68 -10.55 16.11
C GLY A 121 8.78 -9.57 17.26
N ASP A 122 7.98 -9.81 18.29
CA ASP A 122 8.18 -9.22 19.61
C ASP A 122 9.50 -9.71 20.24
#